data_AF-A0AA94UFA6-F1
#
_entry.id   AF-A0AA94UFA6-F1
#
_cell.length_a   1.000
_cell.length_b   1.000
_cell.length_c   1.000
_cell.angle_alpha   90.00
_cell.angle_beta   90.00
_cell.angle_gamma   90.00
#
_symmetry.space_group_name_H-M   'P 1'
#
loop_
_entity.id
_entity.type
_entity.pdbx_description
1 polymer ?
#
loop_
_entity_poly.entity_id
_entity_poly.type
_entity_poly.pdbx_seq_one_letter_code
_entity_poly.pdbx_strand_id
1 'polypeptide(L)'
;MQPIGHAAASALGATRAAAALETPIIEAALTSMNVMNNLCGFGGPDKGEQFAQGADAFNAVKDELGSCRPPDSWQGSSSEAYEDRNTEHQQRAESLAEVDRTIHDVLNKEAEQVESTRTNIDHNQTILTAFIPPAVAAMAVELPPGAGIALSMSIQTAGVAATLPFCMEAFAQLGSDAAHNATLIRRAGASYDQIASAAQAATQAGS
;
A
#
# COMPACT_ATOMS: atom_id res chain seq x y z
N MET A 1 17.46 39.01 17.26
CA MET A 1 17.03 38.66 15.89
C MET A 1 16.11 37.47 15.98
N GLN A 2 14.79 37.66 15.84
CA GLN A 2 13.89 36.52 15.68
C GLN A 2 14.01 36.02 14.23
N PRO A 3 14.16 34.72 14.00
CA PRO A 3 14.41 34.19 12.66
C PRO A 3 13.14 34.36 11.81
N ILE A 4 13.31 34.96 10.63
CA ILE A 4 12.26 35.25 9.64
C ILE A 4 11.34 34.05 9.37
N GLY A 5 11.85 32.81 9.52
CA GLY A 5 11.08 31.58 9.37
C GLY A 5 9.93 31.40 10.38
N HIS A 6 10.06 31.87 11.62
CA HIS A 6 8.99 31.71 12.63
C HIS A 6 7.82 32.68 12.39
N ALA A 7 8.12 33.91 11.97
CA ALA A 7 7.11 34.91 11.63
C ALA A 7 6.33 34.51 10.37
N ALA A 8 7.01 33.98 9.35
CA ALA A 8 6.38 33.49 8.13
C ALA A 8 5.45 32.29 8.41
N ALA A 9 5.93 31.29 9.17
CA ALA A 9 5.11 30.14 9.56
C ALA A 9 3.89 30.55 10.39
N SER A 10 4.05 31.51 11.31
CA SER A 10 2.94 32.04 12.11
C SER A 10 1.91 32.81 11.27
N ALA A 11 2.35 33.57 10.27
CA ALA A 11 1.45 34.30 9.38
C ALA A 11 0.67 33.36 8.46
N LEU A 12 1.33 32.35 7.89
CA LEU A 12 0.69 31.27 7.13
C LEU A 12 -0.32 30.46 7.99
N GLY A 13 0.01 30.23 9.26
CA GLY A 13 -0.91 29.60 10.21
C GLY A 13 -2.15 30.45 10.49
N ALA A 14 -1.98 31.77 10.67
CA ALA A 14 -3.07 32.69 10.93
C ALA A 14 -4.01 32.86 9.72
N THR A 15 -3.48 32.94 8.50
CA THR A 15 -4.29 33.01 7.28
C THR A 15 -5.06 31.71 7.04
N ARG A 16 -4.43 30.55 7.29
CA ARG A 16 -5.12 29.26 7.23
C ARG A 16 -6.23 29.14 8.26
N ALA A 17 -6.00 29.60 9.50
CA ALA A 17 -7.01 29.59 10.56
C ALA A 17 -8.19 30.53 10.24
N ALA A 18 -7.93 31.72 9.67
CA ALA A 18 -8.98 32.64 9.23
C ALA A 18 -9.82 32.02 8.09
N ALA A 19 -9.17 31.43 7.08
CA ALA A 19 -9.87 30.73 6.01
C ALA A 19 -10.70 29.54 6.54
N ALA A 20 -10.17 28.76 7.48
CA ALA A 20 -10.89 27.65 8.10
C ALA A 20 -12.15 28.09 8.85
N LEU A 21 -12.11 29.26 9.53
CA LEU A 21 -13.27 29.84 10.19
C LEU A 21 -14.34 30.32 9.19
N GLU A 22 -13.91 30.81 8.03
CA GLU A 22 -14.81 31.30 6.97
C GLU A 22 -15.38 30.17 6.11
N THR A 23 -14.66 29.05 5.99
CA THR A 23 -15.07 27.90 5.17
C THR A 23 -15.15 26.58 5.96
N PRO A 24 -16.07 26.47 6.94
CA PRO A 24 -16.13 25.33 7.85
C PRO A 24 -16.44 23.99 7.15
N ILE A 25 -17.24 23.99 6.08
CA ILE A 25 -17.56 22.75 5.34
C ILE A 25 -16.33 22.25 4.56
N ILE A 26 -15.62 23.16 3.90
CA ILE A 26 -14.38 22.80 3.19
C ILE A 26 -13.36 22.25 4.18
N GLU A 27 -13.20 22.90 5.34
CA GLU A 27 -12.20 22.45 6.30
C GLU A 27 -12.51 21.08 6.91
N ALA A 28 -13.79 20.81 7.21
CA ALA A 28 -14.21 19.49 7.68
C ALA A 28 -13.90 18.40 6.65
N ALA A 29 -14.13 18.67 5.37
CA ALA A 29 -13.82 17.74 4.28
C ALA A 29 -12.30 17.55 4.09
N LEU A 30 -11.51 18.63 4.07
CA LEU A 30 -10.04 18.56 3.99
C LEU A 30 -9.45 17.79 5.17
N THR A 31 -9.98 17.98 6.38
CA THR A 31 -9.61 17.21 7.57
C THR A 31 -9.89 15.73 7.38
N SER A 32 -11.08 15.39 6.87
CA SER A 32 -11.45 13.99 6.58
C SER A 32 -10.52 13.36 5.55
N MET A 33 -10.18 14.09 4.48
CA MET A 33 -9.21 13.65 3.48
C MET A 33 -7.81 13.43 4.06
N ASN A 34 -7.35 14.31 4.96
CA ASN A 34 -6.07 14.13 5.66
C ASN A 34 -6.08 12.88 6.54
N VAL A 35 -7.18 12.59 7.22
CA VAL A 35 -7.34 11.35 8.00
C VAL A 35 -7.22 10.13 7.09
N MET A 36 -7.92 10.11 5.94
CA MET A 36 -7.81 9.02 4.97
C MET A 36 -6.38 8.83 4.45
N ASN A 37 -5.68 9.93 4.13
CA ASN A 37 -4.29 9.86 3.66
C ASN A 37 -3.36 9.29 4.73
N ASN A 38 -3.51 9.72 5.99
CA ASN A 38 -2.74 9.18 7.11
C ASN A 38 -2.99 7.68 7.35
N LEU A 39 -4.22 7.22 7.14
CA LEU A 39 -4.57 5.79 7.23
C LEU A 39 -3.98 4.95 6.09
N CYS A 40 -3.61 5.59 4.97
CA CYS A 40 -2.86 4.94 3.91
C CYS A 40 -1.37 4.76 4.29
N GLY A 41 -0.90 5.25 5.44
CA GLY A 41 0.48 5.15 5.93
C GLY A 41 1.38 6.31 5.49
N PHE A 42 2.68 6.20 5.80
CA PHE A 42 3.68 7.22 5.51
C PHE A 42 4.85 6.65 4.71
N GLY A 43 5.52 7.49 3.93
CA GLY A 43 6.65 7.08 3.09
C GLY A 43 6.25 6.24 1.88
N GLY A 44 7.25 5.72 1.16
CA GLY A 44 7.02 4.80 0.05
C GLY A 44 6.45 3.47 0.56
N PRO A 45 5.35 2.95 -0.03
CA PRO A 45 4.85 1.63 0.33
C PRO A 45 5.90 0.54 0.06
N ASP A 46 5.95 -0.48 0.91
CA ASP A 46 6.85 -1.62 0.72
C ASP A 46 6.37 -2.48 -0.46
N LYS A 47 7.27 -2.75 -1.41
CA LYS A 47 7.00 -3.52 -2.63
C LYS A 47 7.35 -4.99 -2.51
N GLY A 48 7.87 -5.43 -1.35
CA GLY A 48 8.20 -6.83 -1.12
C GLY A 48 9.53 -7.27 -1.76
N GLU A 49 10.47 -6.35 -1.98
CA GLU A 49 11.79 -6.62 -2.61
C GLU A 49 12.57 -7.76 -1.92
N GLN A 50 12.38 -7.94 -0.61
CA GLN A 50 13.00 -9.04 0.13
C GLN A 50 12.48 -10.41 -0.32
N PHE A 51 11.21 -10.51 -0.72
CA PHE A 51 10.64 -11.74 -1.27
C PHE A 51 11.12 -11.99 -2.70
N ALA A 52 11.33 -10.94 -3.51
CA ALA A 52 11.98 -11.11 -4.81
C ALA A 52 13.40 -11.69 -4.64
N GLN A 53 14.18 -11.14 -3.70
CA GLN A 53 15.51 -11.66 -3.38
C GLN A 53 15.49 -13.09 -2.83
N GLY A 54 14.49 -13.42 -2.00
CA GLY A 54 14.27 -14.78 -1.50
C GLY A 54 13.99 -15.76 -2.63
N ALA A 55 13.12 -15.38 -3.58
CA ALA A 55 12.83 -16.20 -4.75
C ALA A 55 14.08 -16.48 -5.58
N ASP A 56 14.92 -15.47 -5.80
CA ASP A 56 16.19 -15.62 -6.51
C ASP A 56 17.16 -16.52 -5.74
N ALA A 57 17.24 -16.39 -4.42
CA ALA A 57 18.07 -17.24 -3.57
C ALA A 57 17.63 -18.71 -3.62
N PHE A 58 16.33 -19.00 -3.59
CA PHE A 58 15.83 -20.36 -3.71
C PHE A 58 16.05 -20.96 -5.10
N ASN A 59 15.95 -20.16 -6.16
CA ASN A 59 16.33 -20.61 -7.51
C ASN A 59 17.82 -20.96 -7.58
N ALA A 60 18.70 -20.15 -6.97
CA ALA A 60 20.11 -20.46 -6.89
C ALA A 60 20.38 -21.77 -6.11
N VAL A 61 19.65 -22.02 -5.01
CA VAL A 61 19.74 -23.29 -4.26
C VAL A 61 19.31 -24.48 -5.13
N LYS A 62 18.22 -24.35 -5.90
CA LYS A 62 17.79 -25.38 -6.85
C LYS A 62 18.91 -25.68 -7.86
N ASP A 63 19.51 -24.66 -8.45
CA ASP A 63 20.56 -24.84 -9.46
C ASP A 63 21.82 -25.50 -8.87
N GLU A 64 22.23 -25.10 -7.67
CA GLU A 64 23.37 -25.70 -6.95
C GLU A 64 23.10 -27.18 -6.66
N LEU A 65 21.91 -27.51 -6.15
CA LEU A 65 21.49 -28.90 -5.95
C LEU A 65 21.49 -29.69 -7.27
N GLY A 66 21.01 -29.09 -8.36
CA GLY A 66 21.06 -29.68 -9.70
C GLY A 66 22.48 -30.06 -10.17
N SER A 67 23.49 -29.32 -9.72
CA SER A 67 24.91 -29.61 -10.01
C SER A 67 25.50 -30.73 -9.14
N CYS A 68 24.91 -30.99 -7.97
CA CYS A 68 25.38 -31.98 -6.99
C CYS A 68 24.92 -33.41 -7.31
N ARG A 69 25.09 -33.89 -8.54
CA ARG A 69 24.71 -35.26 -8.94
C ARG A 69 25.74 -36.29 -8.45
N PRO A 70 25.34 -37.56 -8.21
CA PRO A 70 26.30 -38.63 -7.94
C PRO A 70 27.35 -38.71 -9.05
N PRO A 71 28.66 -38.83 -8.73
CA PRO A 71 29.68 -39.07 -9.73
C PRO A 71 29.57 -40.50 -10.30
N ASP A 72 30.03 -40.71 -11.53
CA ASP A 72 30.00 -42.03 -12.20
C ASP A 72 30.69 -43.16 -11.41
N SER A 73 31.60 -42.81 -10.50
CA SER A 73 32.29 -43.75 -9.62
C SER A 73 31.41 -44.29 -8.47
N TRP A 74 30.30 -43.63 -8.16
CA TRP A 74 29.36 -44.03 -7.13
C TRP A 74 28.07 -44.56 -7.77
N GLN A 75 27.92 -45.89 -7.75
CA GLN A 75 26.81 -46.60 -8.38
C GLN A 75 26.11 -47.50 -7.36
N GLY A 76 24.85 -47.83 -7.64
CA GLY A 76 24.01 -48.72 -6.85
C GLY A 76 22.95 -47.98 -6.04
N SER A 77 22.19 -48.72 -5.23
CA SER A 77 20.97 -48.20 -4.59
C SER A 77 21.18 -46.95 -3.72
N SER A 78 22.38 -46.77 -3.14
CA SER A 78 22.69 -45.57 -2.36
C SER A 78 22.88 -44.31 -3.21
N SER A 79 23.44 -44.42 -4.43
CA SER A 79 23.58 -43.27 -5.33
C SER A 79 22.22 -42.87 -5.92
N GLU A 80 21.39 -43.85 -6.25
CA GLU A 80 19.99 -43.63 -6.70
C GLU A 80 19.17 -42.91 -5.62
N ALA A 81 19.21 -43.40 -4.37
CA ALA A 81 18.49 -42.77 -3.27
C ALA A 81 18.95 -41.32 -2.99
N TYR A 82 20.24 -41.04 -3.17
CA TYR A 82 20.76 -39.67 -3.07
C TYR A 82 20.26 -38.79 -4.22
N GLU A 83 20.27 -39.29 -5.46
CA GLU A 83 19.77 -38.55 -6.63
C GLU A 83 18.27 -38.22 -6.50
N ASP A 84 17.47 -39.18 -6.04
CA ASP A 84 16.06 -38.99 -5.75
C ASP A 84 15.88 -37.89 -4.70
N ARG A 85 16.63 -37.97 -3.59
CA ARG A 85 16.52 -36.97 -2.52
C ARG A 85 16.96 -35.59 -2.97
N ASN A 86 18.01 -35.50 -3.78
CA ASN A 86 18.48 -34.26 -4.37
C ASN A 86 17.41 -33.64 -5.29
N THR A 87 16.72 -34.45 -6.07
CA THR A 87 15.59 -34.03 -6.92
C THR A 87 14.44 -33.48 -6.08
N GLU A 88 14.08 -34.13 -4.97
CA GLU A 88 13.07 -33.59 -4.05
C GLU A 88 13.49 -32.24 -3.44
N HIS A 89 14.77 -32.06 -3.10
CA HIS A 89 15.27 -30.79 -2.57
C HIS A 89 15.20 -29.67 -3.62
N GLN A 90 15.51 -29.96 -4.88
CA GLN A 90 15.34 -29.01 -5.99
C GLN A 90 13.88 -28.58 -6.15
N GLN A 91 12.94 -29.53 -6.15
CA GLN A 91 11.50 -29.25 -6.25
C GLN A 91 10.98 -28.41 -5.08
N ARG A 92 11.48 -28.67 -3.87
CA ARG A 92 11.14 -27.85 -2.69
C ARG A 92 11.66 -26.42 -2.82
N ALA A 93 12.91 -26.24 -3.24
CA ALA A 93 13.49 -24.92 -3.45
C ALA A 93 12.71 -24.15 -4.53
N GLU A 94 12.36 -24.80 -5.65
CA GLU A 94 11.50 -24.22 -6.68
C GLU A 94 10.14 -23.77 -6.15
N SER A 95 9.49 -24.62 -5.35
CA SER A 95 8.19 -24.30 -4.75
C SER A 95 8.30 -23.10 -3.80
N LEU A 96 9.35 -23.03 -2.98
CA LEU A 96 9.60 -21.89 -2.09
C LEU A 96 9.84 -20.60 -2.88
N ALA A 97 10.57 -20.68 -4.00
CA ALA A 97 10.80 -19.53 -4.87
C ALA A 97 9.49 -18.99 -5.50
N GLU A 98 8.57 -19.88 -5.87
CA GLU A 98 7.26 -19.50 -6.40
C GLU A 98 6.38 -18.83 -5.34
N VAL A 99 6.41 -19.33 -4.10
CA VAL A 99 5.68 -18.72 -2.98
C VAL A 99 6.23 -17.33 -2.67
N ASP A 100 7.57 -17.17 -2.61
CA ASP A 100 8.23 -15.88 -2.43
C ASP A 100 7.82 -14.89 -3.54
N ARG A 101 7.87 -15.31 -4.81
CA ARG A 101 7.46 -14.46 -5.94
C ARG A 101 5.99 -14.05 -5.84
N THR A 102 5.11 -14.96 -5.41
CA THR A 102 3.69 -14.65 -5.19
C THR A 102 3.50 -13.56 -4.13
N ILE A 103 4.25 -13.61 -3.02
CA ILE A 103 4.16 -12.59 -1.97
C ILE A 103 4.69 -11.24 -2.48
N HIS A 104 5.83 -11.24 -3.18
CA HIS A 104 6.36 -10.04 -3.82
C HIS A 104 5.30 -9.37 -4.71
N ASP A 105 4.67 -10.12 -5.62
CA ASP A 105 3.72 -9.56 -6.58
C ASP A 105 2.49 -8.98 -5.89
N VAL A 106 2.02 -9.63 -4.81
CA VAL A 106 0.89 -9.12 -4.00
C VAL A 106 1.27 -7.84 -3.26
N LEU A 107 2.47 -7.77 -2.65
CA LEU A 107 2.94 -6.58 -1.96
C LEU A 107 3.18 -5.41 -2.92
N ASN A 108 3.79 -5.66 -4.09
CA ASN A 108 3.96 -4.64 -5.11
C ASN A 108 2.60 -4.11 -5.60
N LYS A 109 1.61 -4.98 -5.78
CA LYS A 109 0.25 -4.55 -6.13
C LYS A 109 -0.40 -3.72 -5.02
N GLU A 110 -0.26 -4.13 -3.76
CA GLU A 110 -0.78 -3.37 -2.62
C GLU A 110 -0.13 -1.97 -2.53
N ALA A 111 1.18 -1.89 -2.80
CA ALA A 111 1.91 -0.64 -2.87
C ALA A 111 1.33 0.32 -3.93
N GLU A 112 1.06 -0.18 -5.15
CA GLU A 112 0.45 0.61 -6.22
C GLU A 112 -0.97 1.07 -5.87
N GLN A 113 -1.76 0.21 -5.23
CA GLN A 113 -3.11 0.55 -4.78
C GLN A 113 -3.10 1.67 -3.73
N VAL A 114 -2.19 1.60 -2.76
CA VAL A 114 -1.97 2.66 -1.76
C VAL A 114 -1.57 3.96 -2.44
N GLU A 115 -0.59 3.93 -3.33
CA GLU A 115 -0.09 5.14 -4.02
C GLU A 115 -1.16 5.80 -4.91
N SER A 116 -1.96 4.99 -5.61
CA SER A 116 -3.11 5.45 -6.40
C SER A 116 -4.15 6.15 -5.54
N THR A 117 -4.52 5.57 -4.39
CA THR A 117 -5.47 6.17 -3.46
C THR A 117 -4.95 7.49 -2.88
N ARG A 118 -3.68 7.55 -2.46
CA ARG A 118 -3.08 8.80 -1.97
C ARG A 118 -3.08 9.89 -3.05
N THR A 119 -2.70 9.53 -4.28
CA THR A 119 -2.71 10.45 -5.43
C THR A 119 -4.12 11.00 -5.70
N ASN A 120 -5.14 10.13 -5.63
CA ASN A 120 -6.53 10.55 -5.80
C ASN A 120 -6.97 11.52 -4.69
N ILE A 121 -6.62 11.24 -3.44
CA ILE A 121 -6.93 12.11 -2.30
C ILE A 121 -6.24 13.46 -2.45
N ASP A 122 -4.93 13.50 -2.70
CA ASP A 122 -4.15 14.72 -2.83
C ASP A 122 -4.65 15.60 -4.00
N HIS A 123 -5.03 14.97 -5.12
CA HIS A 123 -5.63 15.65 -6.26
C HIS A 123 -6.96 16.33 -5.88
N ASN A 124 -7.84 15.61 -5.20
CA ASN A 124 -9.14 16.13 -4.77
C ASN A 124 -9.02 17.19 -3.65
N GLN A 125 -8.05 17.07 -2.75
CA GLN A 125 -7.73 18.12 -1.79
C GLN A 125 -7.31 19.42 -2.49
N THR A 126 -6.52 19.32 -3.56
CA THR A 126 -6.10 20.46 -4.37
C THR A 126 -7.32 21.13 -5.02
N ILE A 127 -8.21 20.35 -5.63
CA ILE A 127 -9.46 20.86 -6.22
C ILE A 127 -10.30 21.54 -5.13
N LEU A 128 -10.53 20.87 -3.99
CA LEU A 128 -11.36 21.40 -2.91
C LEU A 128 -10.79 22.70 -2.33
N THR A 129 -9.47 22.81 -2.19
CA THR A 129 -8.79 24.03 -1.73
C THR A 129 -9.04 25.20 -2.68
N ALA A 130 -9.19 24.96 -3.99
CA ALA A 130 -9.50 26.00 -4.96
C ALA A 130 -10.91 26.61 -4.81
N PHE A 131 -11.81 25.96 -4.05
CA PHE A 131 -13.12 26.53 -3.69
C PHE A 131 -13.06 27.53 -2.53
N ILE A 132 -11.94 27.60 -1.78
CA ILE A 132 -11.81 28.52 -0.64
C ILE A 132 -11.90 30.00 -1.09
N PRO A 133 -11.12 30.49 -2.07
CA PRO A 133 -11.18 31.90 -2.48
C PRO A 133 -12.58 32.39 -2.89
N PRO A 134 -13.35 31.68 -3.77
CA PRO A 134 -14.70 32.12 -4.11
C PRO A 134 -15.68 32.00 -2.94
N ALA A 135 -15.54 31.01 -2.04
CA ALA A 135 -16.37 30.89 -0.86
C ALA A 135 -16.14 32.03 0.15
N VAL A 136 -14.88 32.46 0.32
CA VAL A 136 -14.53 33.64 1.12
C VAL A 136 -15.06 34.92 0.46
N ALA A 137 -14.85 35.09 -0.84
CA ALA A 137 -15.33 36.26 -1.58
C ALA A 137 -16.86 36.40 -1.55
N ALA A 138 -17.60 35.28 -1.54
CA ALA A 138 -19.05 35.28 -1.42
C ALA A 138 -19.55 35.93 -0.13
N MET A 139 -18.77 35.89 0.95
CA MET A 139 -19.14 36.54 2.23
C MET A 139 -19.28 38.06 2.12
N ALA A 140 -18.69 38.68 1.09
CA ALA A 140 -18.83 40.12 0.83
C ALA A 140 -20.20 40.51 0.24
N VAL A 141 -21.08 39.55 -0.05
CA VAL A 141 -22.45 39.83 -0.53
C VAL A 141 -23.37 40.14 0.65
N GLU A 142 -23.74 41.41 0.79
CA GLU A 142 -24.47 41.91 1.97
C GLU A 142 -25.99 42.01 1.78
N LEU A 143 -26.51 41.94 0.54
CA LEU A 143 -27.92 42.19 0.24
C LEU A 143 -28.57 41.03 -0.54
N PRO A 144 -29.67 40.43 -0.05
CA PRO A 144 -30.31 40.63 1.26
C PRO A 144 -29.43 40.17 2.44
N PRO A 145 -29.75 40.56 3.70
CA PRO A 145 -29.01 40.11 4.88
C PRO A 145 -28.86 38.59 4.91
N GLY A 146 -27.62 38.11 5.05
CA GLY A 146 -27.30 36.67 5.05
C GLY A 146 -27.10 36.04 3.67
N ALA A 147 -27.28 36.77 2.56
CA ALA A 147 -27.08 36.24 1.21
C ALA A 147 -25.65 35.73 0.97
N GLY A 148 -24.62 36.45 1.44
CA GLY A 148 -23.23 36.02 1.32
C GLY A 148 -22.91 34.72 2.06
N ILE A 149 -23.49 34.53 3.25
CA ILE A 149 -23.36 33.28 4.02
C ILE A 149 -23.99 32.12 3.23
N ALA A 150 -25.22 32.30 2.73
CA ALA A 150 -25.90 31.28 1.95
C ALA A 150 -25.13 30.92 0.67
N LEU A 151 -24.60 31.93 -0.04
CA LEU A 151 -23.79 31.74 -1.23
C LEU A 151 -22.49 31.00 -0.91
N SER A 152 -21.75 31.42 0.11
CA SER A 152 -20.53 30.75 0.58
C SER A 152 -20.79 29.27 0.89
N MET A 153 -21.82 28.97 1.67
CA MET A 153 -22.18 27.60 2.05
C MET A 153 -22.53 26.74 0.83
N SER A 154 -23.22 27.31 -0.17
CA SER A 154 -23.51 26.59 -1.42
C SER A 154 -22.24 26.27 -2.22
N ILE A 155 -21.28 27.20 -2.30
CA ILE A 155 -19.99 26.99 -2.96
C ILE A 155 -19.19 25.90 -2.23
N GLN A 156 -19.12 25.97 -0.90
CA GLN A 156 -18.44 24.96 -0.09
C GLN A 156 -19.06 23.57 -0.26
N THR A 157 -20.40 23.49 -0.20
CA THR A 157 -21.13 22.22 -0.39
C THR A 157 -20.91 21.65 -1.79
N ALA A 158 -20.93 22.50 -2.82
CA ALA A 158 -20.66 22.08 -4.19
C ALA A 158 -19.22 21.54 -4.35
N GLY A 159 -18.23 22.23 -3.76
CA GLY A 159 -16.83 21.77 -3.76
C GLY A 159 -16.67 20.41 -3.08
N VAL A 160 -17.28 20.23 -1.90
CA VAL A 160 -17.22 18.95 -1.18
C VAL A 160 -17.94 17.84 -1.96
N ALA A 161 -19.12 18.11 -2.51
CA ALA A 161 -19.85 17.15 -3.33
C ALA A 161 -19.08 16.74 -4.59
N ALA A 162 -18.28 17.64 -5.15
CA ALA A 162 -17.47 17.39 -6.33
C ALA A 162 -16.14 16.65 -6.05
N THR A 163 -15.77 16.43 -4.78
CA THR A 163 -14.43 15.91 -4.42
C THR A 163 -14.49 14.75 -3.44
N LEU A 164 -15.04 14.97 -2.24
CA LEU A 164 -15.00 14.01 -1.13
C LEU A 164 -15.57 12.62 -1.48
N PRO A 165 -16.65 12.48 -2.26
CA PRO A 165 -17.16 11.16 -2.65
C PRO A 165 -16.13 10.29 -3.39
N PHE A 166 -15.31 10.89 -4.26
CA PHE A 166 -14.29 10.15 -5.00
C PHE A 166 -13.18 9.63 -4.08
N CYS A 167 -12.78 10.42 -3.09
CA CYS A 167 -11.83 9.99 -2.07
C CYS A 167 -12.39 8.86 -1.21
N MET A 168 -13.65 8.96 -0.79
CA MET A 168 -14.30 7.90 0.01
C MET A 168 -14.38 6.59 -0.76
N GLU A 169 -14.73 6.64 -2.05
CA GLU A 169 -14.78 5.46 -2.92
C GLU A 169 -13.40 4.82 -3.07
N ALA A 170 -12.38 5.61 -3.42
CA ALA A 170 -11.01 5.10 -3.56
C ALA A 170 -10.50 4.48 -2.24
N PHE A 171 -10.81 5.10 -1.10
CA PHE A 171 -10.42 4.59 0.21
C PHE A 171 -11.19 3.31 0.59
N ALA A 172 -12.48 3.23 0.28
CA ALA A 172 -13.28 2.02 0.48
C ALA A 172 -12.79 0.86 -0.39
N GLN A 173 -12.47 1.12 -1.66
CA GLN A 173 -11.89 0.14 -2.56
C GLN A 173 -10.54 -0.37 -2.04
N LEU A 174 -9.67 0.53 -1.56
CA LEU A 174 -8.40 0.14 -0.94
C LEU A 174 -8.61 -0.81 0.26
N GLY A 175 -9.65 -0.59 1.06
CA GLY A 175 -10.00 -1.50 2.16
C GLY A 175 -10.36 -2.91 1.69
N SER A 176 -11.13 -3.03 0.59
CA SER A 176 -11.45 -4.33 -0.03
C SER A 176 -10.21 -4.99 -0.62
N ASP A 177 -9.39 -4.22 -1.32
CA ASP A 177 -8.16 -4.67 -1.96
C ASP A 177 -7.17 -5.19 -0.91
N ALA A 178 -6.98 -4.46 0.20
CA ALA A 178 -6.14 -4.88 1.31
C ALA A 178 -6.63 -6.21 1.94
N ALA A 179 -7.94 -6.38 2.12
CA ALA A 179 -8.50 -7.64 2.62
C ALA A 179 -8.25 -8.82 1.66
N HIS A 180 -8.34 -8.57 0.35
CA HIS A 180 -8.03 -9.54 -0.69
C HIS A 180 -6.54 -9.91 -0.68
N ASN A 181 -5.65 -8.91 -0.71
CA ASN A 181 -4.20 -9.10 -0.68
C ASN A 181 -3.77 -9.86 0.58
N ALA A 182 -4.31 -9.52 1.75
CA ALA A 182 -4.06 -10.24 2.99
C ALA A 182 -4.50 -11.72 2.91
N THR A 183 -5.56 -12.02 2.16
CA THR A 183 -5.98 -13.41 1.92
C THR A 183 -4.97 -14.15 1.05
N LEU A 184 -4.43 -13.51 0.02
CA LEU A 184 -3.38 -14.09 -0.83
C LEU A 184 -2.10 -14.35 -0.04
N ILE A 185 -1.66 -13.39 0.79
CA ILE A 185 -0.49 -13.55 1.66
C ILE A 185 -0.70 -14.71 2.65
N ARG A 186 -1.88 -14.83 3.28
CA ARG A 186 -2.18 -15.97 4.17
C ARG A 186 -2.12 -17.32 3.45
N ARG A 187 -2.60 -17.38 2.20
CA ARG A 187 -2.53 -18.61 1.38
C ARG A 187 -1.09 -18.96 1.05
N ALA A 188 -0.27 -17.97 0.67
CA ALA A 188 1.17 -18.17 0.47
C ALA A 188 1.85 -18.66 1.76
N GLY A 189 1.50 -18.08 2.91
CA GLY A 189 1.88 -18.55 4.25
C GLY A 189 1.60 -20.05 4.46
N ALA A 190 0.36 -20.47 4.18
CA ALA A 190 -0.02 -21.88 4.28
C ALA A 190 0.73 -22.80 3.30
N SER A 191 1.15 -22.29 2.13
CA SER A 191 1.99 -23.05 1.21
C SER A 191 3.38 -23.33 1.78
N TYR A 192 4.01 -22.39 2.51
CA TYR A 192 5.25 -22.69 3.23
C TYR A 192 5.08 -23.82 4.24
N ASP A 193 4.01 -23.78 5.04
CA ASP A 193 3.74 -24.79 6.06
C ASP A 193 3.56 -26.19 5.44
N GLN A 194 2.90 -26.26 4.27
CA GLN A 194 2.74 -27.49 3.52
C GLN A 194 4.07 -28.03 3.00
N ILE A 195 4.91 -27.17 2.41
CA ILE A 195 6.25 -27.54 1.92
C ILE A 195 7.11 -28.06 3.09
N ALA A 196 7.07 -27.36 4.23
CA ALA A 196 7.81 -27.77 5.43
C ALA A 196 7.32 -29.11 5.98
N SER A 197 6.01 -29.32 6.07
CA SER A 197 5.41 -30.58 6.55
C SER A 197 5.76 -31.76 5.64
N ALA A 198 5.70 -31.55 4.32
CA ALA A 198 6.10 -32.57 3.34
C ALA A 198 7.58 -32.93 3.47
N ALA A 199 8.46 -31.93 3.70
CA ALA A 199 9.89 -32.16 3.92
C ALA A 199 10.17 -32.98 5.19
N GLN A 200 9.44 -32.71 6.28
CA GLN A 200 9.55 -33.47 7.54
C GLN A 200 9.10 -34.93 7.37
N ALA A 201 7.94 -35.14 6.73
CA ALA A 201 7.42 -36.48 6.46
C ALA A 201 8.40 -37.29 5.59
N ALA A 202 8.94 -36.67 4.54
CA ALA A 202 9.92 -37.32 3.66
C ALA A 202 11.25 -37.62 4.37
N THR A 203 11.58 -36.91 5.46
CA THR A 203 12.77 -37.21 6.28
C THR A 203 12.52 -38.41 7.20
N GLN A 204 11.33 -38.53 7.76
CA GLN A 204 10.94 -39.67 8.63
C GLN A 204 10.74 -40.98 7.85
N ALA A 205 10.35 -40.91 6.58
CA ALA A 205 10.19 -42.11 5.74
C ALA A 205 11.53 -42.70 5.25
N GLY A 206 12.60 -41.90 5.27
CA GLY A 206 13.96 -42.32 4.87
C GLY A 206 14.85 -42.79 6.03
N SER A 207 14.36 -42.73 7.27
CA SER A 207 15.02 -43.23 8.49
C SER A 207 14.48 -44.58 8.91
#